data_AF-A0A847BD52-F1
#
_entry.id   AF-A0A847BD52-F1
#
_cell.length_a   1.000
_cell.length_b   1.000
_cell.length_c   1.000
_cell.angle_alpha   90.00
_cell.angle_beta   90.00
_cell.angle_gamma   90.00
#
_symmetry.space_group_name_H-M   'P 1'
#
loop_
_entity.id
_entity.type
_entity.pdbx_description
1 polymer ?
#
loop_
_entity_poly.entity_id
_entity_poly.type
_entity_poly.pdbx_seq_one_letter_code
_entity_poly.pdbx_strand_id
1 'polypeptide(L)' 'MTKIVEVHALEVLDSRGNPTVQAEVRLESGALGVACAPSGASTGSREALELRDGDTTRYLGKGVLKAVGAVNGAIRE' A
#
# COMPACT_ATOMS: atom_id res chain seq x y z
N MET A 1 -14.67 17.29 -12.25
CA MET A 1 -13.33 17.27 -12.84
C MET A 1 -12.59 16.03 -12.33
N THR A 2 -11.95 15.25 -13.20
CA THR A 2 -11.41 13.92 -12.88
C THR A 2 -9.90 13.88 -12.63
N LYS A 3 -9.25 15.05 -12.63
CA LYS A 3 -7.82 15.17 -12.35
C LYS A 3 -7.53 14.73 -10.90
N ILE A 4 -6.51 13.89 -10.72
CA ILE A 4 -5.98 13.52 -9.40
C ILE A 4 -5.22 14.71 -8.83
N VAL A 5 -5.51 15.07 -7.57
CA VAL A 5 -4.87 16.20 -6.87
C VAL A 5 -4.10 15.76 -5.62
N GLU A 6 -4.38 14.57 -5.10
CA GLU A 6 -3.70 14.03 -3.93
C GLU A 6 -3.67 12.50 -4.00
N VAL A 7 -2.53 11.93 -3.66
CA VAL A 7 -2.34 10.50 -3.41
C VAL A 7 -1.64 10.37 -2.07
N HIS A 8 -2.18 9.52 -1.20
CA HIS A 8 -1.63 9.27 0.13
C HIS A 8 -1.79 7.80 0.51
N ALA A 9 -0.87 7.25 1.29
CA ALA A 9 -0.91 5.87 1.74
C ALA A 9 -0.58 5.70 3.22
N LEU A 10 -1.14 4.63 3.78
CA LEU A 10 -0.96 4.19 5.16
C LEU A 10 -0.64 2.70 5.21
N GLU A 11 0.08 2.29 6.25
CA GLU A 11 0.18 0.89 6.65
C GLU A 11 -1.04 0.55 7.53
N VAL A 12 -1.82 -0.46 7.11
CA VAL A 12 -3.00 -0.99 7.81
C VAL A 12 -2.88 -2.50 8.00
N LEU A 13 -3.80 -3.15 8.71
CA LEU A 13 -3.78 -4.60 8.92
C LEU A 13 -4.78 -5.34 8.02
N ASP A 14 -4.36 -6.45 7.42
CA ASP A 14 -5.20 -7.38 6.68
C ASP A 14 -6.07 -8.25 7.61
N SER A 15 -6.96 -9.07 7.03
CA SER A 15 -7.84 -9.97 7.78
C SER A 15 -7.13 -11.05 8.61
N ARG A 16 -5.82 -11.22 8.43
CA ARG A 16 -4.96 -12.15 9.19
C ARG A 16 -4.03 -11.41 10.16
N GLY A 17 -4.19 -10.08 10.31
CA GLY A 17 -3.36 -9.25 11.19
C GLY A 17 -1.96 -8.97 10.66
N ASN A 18 -1.69 -9.16 9.37
CA ASN A 18 -0.42 -8.75 8.76
C ASN A 18 -0.53 -7.34 8.17
N PRO A 19 0.55 -6.55 8.18
CA PRO A 19 0.56 -5.26 7.51
C PRO A 19 0.20 -5.35 6.02
N THR A 20 -0.50 -4.36 5.49
CA THR A 20 -0.76 -4.15 4.06
C THR A 20 -0.91 -2.66 3.77
N VAL A 21 -0.89 -2.27 2.50
CA VAL A 21 -0.97 -0.87 2.07
C VAL A 21 -2.43 -0.49 1.81
N GLN A 22 -2.88 0.59 2.42
CA GLN A 22 -4.06 1.36 2.01
C GLN A 22 -3.59 2.58 1.22
N ALA A 23 -4.23 2.86 0.08
CA ALA A 23 -4.05 4.09 -0.67
C ALA A 23 -5.36 4.88 -0.77
N GLU A 24 -5.23 6.19 -0.68
CA GLU A 24 -6.29 7.19 -0.82
C GLU A 24 -5.95 8.09 -2.01
N VAL A 25 -6.92 8.33 -2.89
CA VAL A 25 -6.78 9.18 -4.06
C VAL A 25 -7.90 10.21 -4.08
N ARG A 26 -7.54 11.50 -4.09
CA ARG A 26 -8.48 12.62 -4.18
C ARG A 26 -8.46 13.22 -5.57
N LEU A 27 -9.65 13.48 -6.12
CA LEU A 27 -9.82 14.21 -7.37
C LEU A 27 -10.14 15.68 -7.11
N GLU A 28 -9.91 16.53 -8.11
CA GLU A 28 -10.25 17.96 -8.07
C GLU A 28 -11.76 18.21 -7.87
N SER A 29 -12.62 17.25 -8.24
CA SER A 29 -14.05 17.30 -7.91
C SER A 29 -14.36 17.14 -6.41
N GLY A 30 -13.37 16.79 -5.58
CA GLY A 30 -13.55 16.41 -4.18
C GLY A 30 -13.85 14.92 -3.97
N ALA A 31 -14.06 14.14 -5.03
CA ALA A 31 -14.25 12.69 -4.92
C ALA A 31 -13.02 12.02 -4.29
N LEU A 32 -13.26 11.05 -3.39
CA LEU A 32 -12.23 10.29 -2.67
C LEU A 32 -12.42 8.80 -2.95
N GLY A 33 -11.37 8.15 -3.44
CA GLY A 33 -11.28 6.69 -3.54
C GLY A 33 -10.33 6.15 -2.48
N VAL A 34 -10.70 5.06 -1.82
CA VAL A 34 -9.86 4.38 -0.82
C VAL A 34 -9.84 2.90 -1.14
N ALA A 35 -8.64 2.31 -1.17
CA ALA A 35 -8.47 0.89 -1.44
C ALA A 35 -7.33 0.30 -0.61
N CYS A 36 -7.48 -0.97 -0.21
CA CYS A 36 -6.45 -1.76 0.45
C CYS A 36 -5.99 -2.88 -0.48
N ALA A 37 -4.68 -3.11 -0.57
CA ALA A 37 -4.16 -4.25 -1.31
C ALA A 37 -4.36 -5.55 -0.51
N PRO A 38 -4.88 -6.63 -1.13
CA PRO A 38 -4.87 -7.94 -0.49
C PRO A 38 -3.44 -8.50 -0.46
N SER A 39 -3.16 -9.42 0.48
CA SER A 39 -1.91 -10.18 0.50
C SER A 39 -2.18 -11.67 0.35
N GLY A 40 -1.67 -12.26 -0.73
CA GLY A 40 -1.79 -13.68 -1.00
C GLY A 40 -0.91 -14.53 -0.07
N ALA A 41 -1.30 -15.79 0.15
CA ALA A 41 -0.38 -16.79 0.72
C ALA A 41 0.50 -17.45 -0.37
N SER A 42 0.13 -17.32 -1.64
CA SER A 42 0.91 -17.82 -2.78
C SER A 42 2.22 -17.04 -2.91
N THR A 43 3.29 -17.75 -3.24
CA THR A 43 4.61 -17.17 -3.51
C THR A 43 5.14 -17.63 -4.86
N GLY A 44 4.25 -17.71 -5.87
CA GLY A 44 4.62 -18.13 -7.21
C GLY A 44 5.71 -17.22 -7.80
N SER A 45 6.78 -17.80 -8.34
CA SER A 45 7.91 -17.02 -8.89
C SER A 45 7.57 -16.23 -10.17
N ARG A 46 6.36 -16.42 -10.71
CA ARG A 46 5.83 -15.71 -11.88
C ARG A 46 4.73 -14.71 -11.54
N GLU A 47 4.49 -14.46 -10.25
CA GLU A 47 3.53 -13.46 -9.78
C GLU A 47 4.22 -12.11 -9.60
N ALA A 48 3.43 -11.03 -9.60
CA ALA A 48 3.93 -9.73 -9.18
C ALA A 48 4.30 -9.78 -7.69
N LEU A 49 5.50 -9.34 -7.34
CA LEU A 49 6.02 -9.45 -5.98
C LEU A 49 5.56 -8.26 -5.13
N GLU A 50 4.99 -8.56 -3.97
CA GLU A 50 4.71 -7.55 -2.95
C GLU A 50 6.01 -7.06 -2.28
N LEU A 51 6.08 -5.75 -1.98
CA LEU A 51 7.25 -5.15 -1.33
C LEU A 51 7.07 -5.16 0.19
N ARG A 52 7.90 -5.95 0.88
CA ARG A 52 7.96 -6.06 2.34
C ARG A 52 9.21 -5.36 2.90
N ASP A 53 9.12 -4.92 4.15
CA ASP A 53 10.19 -4.23 4.84
C ASP A 53 11.37 -5.18 5.15
N GLY A 54 11.07 -6.42 5.55
CA GLY A 54 12.07 -7.40 5.99
C GLY A 54 12.67 -7.13 7.37
N ASP A 55 12.18 -6.11 8.08
CA ASP A 55 12.59 -5.78 9.44
C ASP A 55 11.95 -6.74 10.45
N THR A 56 12.72 -7.70 10.96
CA THR A 56 12.23 -8.73 11.90
C THR A 56 11.72 -8.17 13.22
N THR A 57 12.08 -6.93 13.58
CA THR A 57 11.60 -6.26 14.80
C THR A 57 10.17 -5.75 14.67
N ARG A 58 9.65 -5.60 13.44
CA ARG A 58 8.29 -5.14 13.15
C ARG A 58 7.51 -6.20 12.39
N TYR A 59 6.41 -6.67 13.00
CA TYR A 59 5.50 -7.63 12.37
C TYR A 59 6.21 -8.86 11.77
N LEU A 60 7.29 -9.34 12.42
CA LEU A 60 8.09 -10.47 11.95
C LEU A 60 8.64 -10.29 10.51
N GLY A 61 9.00 -9.06 10.13
CA GLY A 61 9.51 -8.75 8.78
C GLY A 61 8.43 -8.40 7.75
N LYS A 62 7.14 -8.49 8.11
CA LYS A 62 6.01 -8.30 7.19
C LYS A 62 5.52 -6.86 7.06
N GLY A 63 6.20 -5.89 7.69
CA GLY A 63 5.92 -4.46 7.49
C GLY A 63 5.95 -4.07 6.01
N VAL A 64 5.27 -2.97 5.67
CA VAL A 64 5.14 -2.44 4.30
C VAL A 64 5.46 -0.94 4.22
N LEU A 65 6.22 -0.38 5.17
CA LEU A 65 6.58 1.04 5.15
C LEU A 65 7.36 1.44 3.89
N LYS A 66 8.17 0.55 3.32
CA LYS A 66 8.82 0.79 2.02
C LYS A 66 7.79 0.98 0.89
N ALA A 67 6.75 0.16 0.87
CA ALA A 67 5.67 0.26 -0.12
C ALA A 67 4.83 1.53 0.08
N VAL A 68 4.51 1.87 1.35
CA VAL A 68 3.86 3.14 1.71
C VAL A 68 4.70 4.33 1.26
N GLY A 69 6.02 4.29 1.48
CA GLY A 69 6.96 5.32 1.04
C GLY A 69 6.98 5.51 -0.47
N ALA A 70 6.88 4.42 -1.25
CA ALA A 70 6.78 4.50 -2.71
C ALA A 70 5.48 5.21 -3.16
N VAL A 71 4.36 4.94 -2.50
CA VAL A 71 3.08 5.61 -2.81
C VAL A 71 3.13 7.10 -2.45
N ASN A 72 3.65 7.43 -1.27
CA ASN A 72 3.74 8.82 -0.78
C ASN A 72 4.83 9.66 -1.46
N GLY A 73 5.75 9.02 -2.19
CA GLY A 73 6.82 9.65 -2.97
C GLY A 73 6.62 9.46 -4.47
N ALA A 74 7.39 8.55 -5.07
CA ALA A 74 7.53 8.42 -6.53
C ALA A 74 6.23 8.18 -7.32
N ILE A 75 5.18 7.63 -6.71
CA ILE A 75 3.87 7.45 -7.38
C ILE A 75 3.00 8.71 -7.29
N ARG A 76 3.18 9.50 -6.23
CA ARG A 76 2.42 10.74 -6.00
C ARG A 76 2.93 11.89 -6.87
N GLU A 77 4.25 11.97 -7.07
CA GLU A 77 4.94 12.99 -7.89
C GLU A 77 4.69 12.81 -9.39
#